data_AF-A0A0Q9KNA6-F1
#
_entry.id   AF-A0A0Q9KNA6-F1
#
_cell.length_a   1.000
_cell.length_b   1.000
_cell.length_c   1.000
_cell.angle_alpha   90.00
_cell.angle_beta   90.00
_cell.angle_gamma   90.00
#
_symmetry.space_group_name_H-M   'P 1'
#
loop_
_entity.id
_entity.type
_entity.pdbx_description
1 polymer ?
#
loop_
_entity_poly.entity_id
_entity_poly.type
_entity_poly.pdbx_seq_one_letter_code
_entity_poly.pdbx_strand_id
1 'polypeptide(L)'
;MKKSVIWAGVISLSLMASTAFAAPQNQGTNDTTIQAEIEDGTVSGSVSGDEKNDGSKGLQNAYENVKDKPAGARIAELLKTKYNIDVNADASLATLVTALEKDGELEAAADVQAEVVSQDPANIEEYKILSKLKVKLGDKKVKVYVNGKTLGFEVSPVVESGRTLIPFRAISESLNAVVTYDNVSKTVTVTRDGVEVKLTLGSKTATINGKSVTLDVAGKVKSNRVLVPLRFLSEALNTNVTWDTETSSAIIIDKNTEA
;
A
#
# COMPACT_ATOMS: atom_id res chain seq x y z
N MET A 1 -36.76 24.44 -4.54
CA MET A 1 -37.00 23.05 -4.95
C MET A 1 -36.10 22.79 -6.18
N LYS A 2 -34.94 22.12 -6.01
CA LYS A 2 -34.62 20.70 -6.37
C LYS A 2 -34.88 20.40 -7.87
N LYS A 3 -34.00 19.83 -8.72
CA LYS A 3 -32.70 19.11 -8.62
C LYS A 3 -32.05 19.06 -10.03
N SER A 4 -30.72 18.91 -10.10
CA SER A 4 -29.92 18.50 -11.28
C SER A 4 -30.12 17.03 -11.68
N VAL A 5 -29.85 16.69 -12.95
CA VAL A 5 -29.54 15.32 -13.40
C VAL A 5 -28.35 15.36 -14.38
N ILE A 6 -27.39 14.48 -14.15
CA ILE A 6 -26.12 14.30 -14.87
C ILE A 6 -26.29 13.12 -15.84
N TRP A 7 -25.67 13.21 -17.02
CA TRP A 7 -25.66 12.18 -18.07
C TRP A 7 -24.41 11.30 -17.92
N ALA A 8 -24.57 9.98 -17.91
CA ALA A 8 -23.46 9.01 -18.01
C ALA A 8 -23.81 7.98 -19.09
N GLY A 9 -23.02 7.96 -20.16
CA GLY A 9 -23.12 6.99 -21.25
C GLY A 9 -22.36 5.71 -20.93
N VAL A 10 -22.96 4.57 -21.25
CA VAL A 10 -22.34 3.23 -21.18
C VAL A 10 -21.91 2.84 -22.60
N ILE A 11 -20.65 2.48 -22.80
CA ILE A 11 -20.15 1.89 -24.03
C ILE A 11 -20.27 0.37 -23.90
N SER A 12 -21.17 -0.24 -24.69
CA SER A 12 -21.28 -1.69 -24.84
C SER A 12 -20.34 -2.17 -25.96
N LEU A 13 -19.43 -3.10 -25.64
CA LEU A 13 -18.65 -3.82 -26.64
C LEU A 13 -19.25 -5.22 -26.82
N SER A 14 -19.85 -5.46 -27.99
CA SER A 14 -20.49 -6.72 -28.37
C SER A 14 -19.47 -7.58 -29.12
N LEU A 15 -19.12 -8.76 -28.60
CA LEU A 15 -18.42 -9.79 -29.38
C LEU A 15 -19.45 -10.78 -29.93
N MET A 16 -19.61 -10.79 -31.25
CA MET A 16 -20.37 -11.82 -31.97
C MET A 16 -19.44 -13.01 -32.30
N ALA A 17 -19.86 -14.21 -31.91
CA ALA A 17 -19.33 -15.45 -32.49
C ALA A 17 -20.44 -16.15 -33.28
N SER A 18 -20.09 -16.51 -34.52
CA SER A 18 -20.93 -17.00 -35.61
C SER A 18 -21.08 -18.53 -35.60
N THR A 19 -22.27 -18.97 -36.07
CA THR A 19 -22.67 -20.28 -36.66
C THR A 19 -22.77 -21.55 -35.80
N ALA A 20 -24.00 -21.77 -35.31
CA ALA A 20 -24.94 -22.90 -35.51
C ALA A 20 -24.48 -24.38 -35.40
N PHE A 21 -25.09 -25.14 -34.45
CA PHE A 21 -26.17 -26.12 -34.73
C PHE A 21 -26.87 -26.65 -33.44
N ALA A 22 -28.21 -26.48 -33.40
CA ALA A 22 -29.31 -27.17 -32.66
C ALA A 22 -29.38 -27.27 -31.10
N ALA A 23 -30.50 -26.75 -30.56
CA ALA A 23 -30.99 -26.76 -29.16
C ALA A 23 -32.09 -27.84 -28.91
N PRO A 24 -32.68 -28.02 -27.69
CA PRO A 24 -33.69 -27.08 -27.13
C PRO A 24 -33.53 -26.78 -25.60
N GLN A 25 -33.56 -25.51 -25.16
CA GLN A 25 -34.70 -24.72 -24.61
C GLN A 25 -35.40 -25.30 -23.35
N ASN A 26 -35.26 -24.65 -22.17
CA ASN A 26 -36.28 -23.71 -21.62
C ASN A 26 -35.99 -23.23 -20.17
N GLN A 27 -35.78 -21.91 -20.05
CA GLN A 27 -36.14 -20.91 -19.02
C GLN A 27 -35.85 -20.99 -17.50
N GLY A 28 -35.32 -19.85 -17.02
CA GLY A 28 -35.31 -19.38 -15.63
C GLY A 28 -34.31 -18.24 -15.44
N THR A 29 -34.69 -16.99 -15.72
CA THR A 29 -33.86 -15.81 -15.45
C THR A 29 -33.99 -15.40 -13.98
N ASN A 30 -32.99 -15.69 -13.14
CA ASN A 30 -32.88 -15.15 -11.79
C ASN A 30 -31.95 -13.93 -11.81
N ASP A 31 -32.52 -12.75 -12.00
CA ASP A 31 -31.74 -11.51 -11.99
C ASP A 31 -31.51 -11.06 -10.54
N THR A 32 -30.29 -11.24 -10.04
CA THR A 32 -29.89 -10.82 -8.68
C THR A 32 -29.35 -9.40 -8.78
N THR A 33 -30.06 -8.43 -8.21
CA THR A 33 -29.62 -7.03 -8.20
C THR A 33 -28.84 -6.73 -6.92
N ILE A 34 -27.60 -6.25 -7.06
CA ILE A 34 -26.75 -5.80 -5.97
C ILE A 34 -26.80 -4.27 -5.91
N GLN A 35 -27.08 -3.71 -4.73
CA GLN A 35 -26.86 -2.29 -4.43
C GLN A 35 -25.76 -2.19 -3.37
N ALA A 36 -24.69 -1.46 -3.70
CA ALA A 36 -23.61 -1.15 -2.77
C ALA A 36 -23.50 0.37 -2.64
N GLU A 37 -23.53 0.87 -1.42
CA GLU A 37 -23.29 2.27 -1.09
C GLU A 37 -22.04 2.37 -0.22
N ILE A 38 -21.21 3.37 -0.50
CA ILE A 38 -19.94 3.59 0.21
C ILE A 38 -20.14 4.77 1.17
N GLU A 39 -20.12 4.49 2.48
CA GLU A 39 -19.97 5.51 3.52
C GLU A 39 -18.83 5.12 4.48
N ASP A 40 -17.99 6.11 4.82
CA ASP A 40 -16.91 6.03 5.81
C ASP A 40 -15.96 4.82 5.69
N GLY A 41 -15.51 4.52 4.46
CA GLY A 41 -14.53 3.45 4.21
C GLY A 41 -15.03 2.04 4.47
N THR A 42 -16.33 1.88 4.76
CA THR A 42 -16.95 0.59 5.05
C THR A 42 -17.98 0.29 3.97
N VAL A 43 -17.80 -0.81 3.23
CA VAL A 43 -18.79 -1.26 2.25
C VAL A 43 -19.91 -1.96 3.00
N SER A 44 -21.09 -1.33 3.04
CA SER A 44 -22.32 -1.93 3.57
C SER A 44 -23.16 -2.41 2.40
N GLY A 45 -23.48 -3.70 2.37
CA GLY A 45 -24.31 -4.31 1.35
C GLY A 45 -25.31 -5.28 1.96
N SER A 46 -26.58 -5.14 1.60
CA SER A 46 -27.63 -6.09 1.97
C SER A 46 -28.06 -6.89 0.75
N VAL A 47 -27.90 -8.21 0.81
CA VAL A 47 -28.50 -9.15 -0.15
C VAL A 47 -29.87 -9.54 0.40
N SER A 48 -30.94 -9.24 -0.34
CA SER A 48 -32.29 -9.66 0.01
C SER A 48 -32.79 -10.64 -1.05
N GLY A 49 -33.03 -11.88 -0.65
CA GLY A 49 -33.51 -12.97 -1.49
C GLY A 49 -34.32 -13.96 -0.66
N ASP A 50 -35.46 -14.40 -1.21
CA ASP A 50 -36.42 -15.26 -0.53
C ASP A 50 -35.82 -16.61 -0.13
N GLU A 51 -36.26 -17.06 1.04
CA GLU A 51 -35.69 -18.12 1.87
C GLU A 51 -35.88 -19.53 1.28
N LYS A 52 -35.34 -19.80 0.08
CA LYS A 52 -35.31 -21.14 -0.51
C LYS A 52 -34.01 -21.37 -1.31
N ASN A 53 -32.99 -21.84 -0.59
CA ASN A 53 -31.78 -22.49 -1.12
C ASN A 53 -31.27 -21.99 -2.47
N ASP A 54 -30.60 -20.84 -2.49
CA ASP A 54 -29.80 -20.41 -3.64
C ASP A 54 -28.53 -19.66 -3.20
N GLY A 55 -27.62 -19.41 -4.14
CA GLY A 55 -26.20 -19.15 -3.92
C GLY A 55 -25.80 -17.97 -3.03
N SER A 56 -26.74 -17.17 -2.54
CA SER A 56 -26.53 -16.04 -1.64
C SER A 56 -25.93 -16.47 -0.27
N LYS A 57 -26.37 -17.60 0.31
CA LYS A 57 -25.72 -18.18 1.52
C LYS A 57 -24.31 -18.70 1.27
N GLY A 58 -24.04 -19.22 0.06
CA GLY A 58 -22.71 -19.69 -0.33
C GLY A 58 -21.71 -18.54 -0.49
N LEU A 59 -22.15 -17.43 -1.10
CA LEU A 59 -21.35 -16.21 -1.27
C LEU A 59 -21.10 -15.50 0.06
N GLN A 60 -22.10 -15.46 0.95
CA GLN A 60 -21.93 -14.88 2.28
C GLN A 60 -20.98 -15.73 3.14
N ASN A 61 -21.09 -17.06 3.09
CA ASN A 61 -20.09 -17.94 3.72
C ASN A 61 -18.70 -17.80 3.11
N ALA A 62 -18.57 -17.63 1.78
CA ALA A 62 -17.28 -17.40 1.14
C ALA A 62 -16.66 -16.09 1.63
N TYR A 63 -17.42 -15.00 1.67
CA TYR A 63 -17.02 -13.71 2.24
C TYR A 63 -16.61 -13.82 3.72
N GLU A 64 -17.44 -14.43 4.56
CA GLU A 64 -17.16 -14.64 5.98
C GLU A 64 -15.93 -15.54 6.23
N ASN A 65 -15.63 -16.46 5.30
CA ASN A 65 -14.46 -17.34 5.37
C ASN A 65 -13.16 -16.72 4.85
N VAL A 66 -13.20 -15.53 4.22
CA VAL A 66 -12.03 -14.82 3.69
C VAL A 66 -11.82 -13.44 4.30
N LYS A 67 -12.81 -12.87 5.00
CA LYS A 67 -12.72 -11.53 5.61
C LYS A 67 -11.56 -11.40 6.61
N ASP A 68 -11.18 -12.51 7.25
CA ASP A 68 -10.11 -12.56 8.27
C ASP A 68 -8.84 -13.28 7.79
N LYS A 69 -8.74 -13.65 6.50
CA LYS A 69 -7.56 -14.36 5.97
C LYS A 69 -6.55 -13.37 5.36
N PRO A 70 -5.23 -13.59 5.52
CA PRO A 70 -4.21 -12.77 4.87
C PRO A 70 -4.39 -12.82 3.35
N ALA A 71 -3.99 -11.74 2.66
CA ALA A 71 -4.24 -11.50 1.24
C ALA A 71 -3.89 -12.70 0.33
N GLY A 72 -2.91 -13.53 0.73
CA GLY A 72 -2.51 -14.78 0.06
C GLY A 72 -3.66 -15.77 -0.21
N ALA A 73 -4.70 -15.82 0.62
CA ALA A 73 -5.85 -16.71 0.37
C ALA A 73 -6.77 -16.19 -0.74
N ARG A 74 -7.00 -14.87 -0.81
CA ARG A 74 -7.79 -14.24 -1.89
C ARG A 74 -7.05 -14.36 -3.22
N ILE A 75 -5.73 -14.25 -3.17
CA ILE A 75 -4.82 -14.47 -4.28
C ILE A 75 -4.90 -15.91 -4.81
N ALA A 76 -4.84 -16.91 -3.92
CA ALA A 76 -4.96 -18.32 -4.30
C ALA A 76 -6.32 -18.64 -4.92
N GLU A 77 -7.39 -18.02 -4.42
CA GLU A 77 -8.75 -18.19 -4.94
C GLU A 77 -8.94 -17.50 -6.31
N LEU A 78 -8.40 -16.28 -6.50
CA LEU A 78 -8.37 -15.61 -7.80
C LEU A 78 -7.59 -16.41 -8.83
N LEU A 79 -6.44 -16.96 -8.45
CA LEU A 79 -5.59 -17.75 -9.34
C LEU A 79 -6.25 -19.03 -9.83
N LYS A 80 -6.87 -19.76 -8.91
CA LYS A 80 -7.60 -20.98 -9.23
C LYS A 80 -8.83 -20.70 -10.08
N THR A 81 -9.56 -19.63 -9.79
CA THR A 81 -10.87 -19.34 -10.40
C THR A 81 -10.76 -18.64 -11.76
N LYS A 82 -9.82 -17.70 -11.93
CA LYS A 82 -9.71 -16.87 -13.14
C LYS A 82 -8.67 -17.41 -14.13
N TYR A 83 -7.60 -18.03 -13.65
CA TYR A 83 -6.44 -18.43 -14.46
C TYR A 83 -6.22 -19.94 -14.52
N ASN A 84 -7.02 -20.73 -13.80
CA ASN A 84 -6.90 -22.19 -13.71
C ASN A 84 -5.48 -22.65 -13.33
N ILE A 85 -4.81 -21.86 -12.47
CA ILE A 85 -3.49 -22.17 -11.94
C ILE A 85 -3.69 -22.93 -10.62
N ASP A 86 -3.22 -24.18 -10.60
CA ASP A 86 -3.22 -25.01 -9.38
C ASP A 86 -2.04 -24.62 -8.51
N VAL A 87 -2.29 -23.70 -7.58
CA VAL A 87 -1.30 -23.25 -6.60
C VAL A 87 -1.09 -24.33 -5.54
N ASN A 88 -0.10 -25.20 -5.80
CA ASN A 88 0.71 -25.80 -4.74
C ASN A 88 1.28 -24.64 -3.88
N ALA A 89 1.30 -24.81 -2.56
CA ALA A 89 1.72 -23.81 -1.56
C ALA A 89 3.10 -23.15 -1.81
N ASP A 90 3.93 -23.73 -2.69
CA ASP A 90 5.26 -23.23 -3.06
C ASP A 90 5.32 -22.59 -4.46
N ALA A 91 4.18 -22.46 -5.17
CA ALA A 91 4.11 -21.74 -6.44
C ALA A 91 4.39 -20.26 -6.17
N SER A 92 5.67 -19.90 -6.31
CA SER A 92 6.25 -18.67 -5.77
C SER A 92 5.39 -17.46 -6.11
N LEU A 93 5.07 -16.63 -5.10
CA LEU A 93 4.35 -15.37 -5.29
C LEU A 93 4.97 -14.52 -6.43
N ALA A 94 6.27 -14.67 -6.69
CA ALA A 94 6.95 -14.09 -7.85
C ALA A 94 6.43 -14.59 -9.23
N THR A 95 6.13 -15.88 -9.37
CA THR A 95 5.53 -16.46 -10.58
C THR A 95 4.15 -15.84 -10.83
N LEU A 96 3.39 -15.64 -9.76
CA LEU A 96 2.09 -14.99 -9.81
C LEU A 96 2.21 -13.51 -10.23
N VAL A 97 3.10 -12.75 -9.61
CA VAL A 97 3.33 -11.34 -9.97
C VAL A 97 3.63 -11.21 -11.46
N THR A 98 4.50 -12.09 -11.97
CA THR A 98 4.86 -12.14 -13.39
C THR A 98 3.66 -12.45 -14.30
N ALA A 99 2.80 -13.40 -13.91
CA ALA A 99 1.60 -13.75 -14.66
C ALA A 99 0.60 -12.59 -14.70
N LEU A 100 0.30 -11.98 -13.54
CA LEU A 100 -0.63 -10.84 -13.44
C LEU A 100 -0.12 -9.64 -14.23
N GLU A 101 1.17 -9.35 -14.16
CA GLU A 101 1.77 -8.26 -14.94
C GLU A 101 1.64 -8.51 -16.44
N LYS A 102 1.90 -9.74 -16.90
CA LYS A 102 1.76 -10.12 -18.32
C LYS A 102 0.32 -10.00 -18.82
N ASP A 103 -0.64 -10.30 -17.96
CA ASP A 103 -2.07 -10.21 -18.26
C ASP A 103 -2.63 -8.77 -18.12
N GLY A 104 -1.78 -7.79 -17.74
CA GLY A 104 -2.16 -6.38 -17.61
C GLY A 104 -2.83 -6.03 -16.28
N GLU A 105 -2.90 -6.96 -15.35
CA GLU A 105 -3.53 -6.84 -14.03
C GLU A 105 -2.55 -6.20 -13.02
N LEU A 106 -2.06 -5.01 -13.36
CA LEU A 106 -0.96 -4.34 -12.65
C LEU A 106 -1.28 -4.03 -11.18
N GLU A 107 -2.54 -3.76 -10.85
CA GLU A 107 -2.98 -3.49 -9.48
C GLU A 107 -2.89 -4.76 -8.63
N ALA A 108 -3.45 -5.86 -9.12
CA ALA A 108 -3.33 -7.17 -8.46
C ALA A 108 -1.86 -7.61 -8.34
N ALA A 109 -1.04 -7.39 -9.37
CA ALA A 109 0.39 -7.68 -9.31
C ALA A 109 1.09 -6.87 -8.20
N ALA A 110 0.76 -5.58 -8.06
CA ALA A 110 1.32 -4.73 -7.03
C ALA A 110 0.87 -5.16 -5.61
N ASP A 111 -0.38 -5.58 -5.44
CA ASP A 111 -0.90 -6.07 -4.15
C ASP A 111 -0.21 -7.37 -3.72
N VAL A 112 -0.08 -8.33 -4.64
CA VAL A 112 0.67 -9.57 -4.40
C VAL A 112 2.13 -9.25 -4.05
N GLN A 113 2.75 -8.34 -4.80
CA GLN A 113 4.14 -7.97 -4.55
C GLN A 113 4.32 -7.24 -3.22
N ALA A 114 3.32 -6.48 -2.75
CA ALA A 114 3.34 -5.88 -1.42
C ALA A 114 3.29 -6.96 -0.32
N GLU A 115 2.54 -8.04 -0.53
CA GLU A 115 2.54 -9.20 0.36
C GLU A 115 3.91 -9.88 0.40
N VAL A 116 4.55 -10.11 -0.76
CA VAL A 116 5.93 -10.64 -0.84
C VAL A 116 6.91 -9.81 -0.02
N VAL A 117 6.86 -8.49 -0.20
CA VAL A 117 7.68 -7.53 0.54
C VAL A 117 7.43 -7.59 2.05
N SER A 118 6.19 -7.84 2.47
CA SER A 118 5.85 -7.95 3.89
C SER A 118 6.33 -9.25 4.54
N GLN A 119 6.46 -10.33 3.75
CA GLN A 119 6.93 -11.64 4.22
C GLN A 119 8.45 -11.71 4.37
N ASP A 120 9.19 -11.00 3.50
CA ASP A 120 10.64 -10.84 3.62
C ASP A 120 11.04 -9.35 3.50
N PRO A 121 10.86 -8.57 4.58
CA PRO A 121 11.20 -7.15 4.59
C PRO A 121 12.68 -6.85 4.35
N ALA A 122 13.58 -7.83 4.50
CA ALA A 122 15.02 -7.65 4.30
C ALA A 122 15.40 -7.72 2.81
N ASN A 123 14.57 -8.32 1.95
CA ASN A 123 14.84 -8.44 0.53
C ASN A 123 14.50 -7.14 -0.23
N ILE A 124 15.53 -6.30 -0.39
CA ILE A 124 15.45 -4.99 -1.07
C ILE A 124 14.97 -5.10 -2.52
N GLU A 125 15.25 -6.19 -3.23
CA GLU A 125 14.87 -6.33 -4.65
C GLU A 125 13.35 -6.39 -4.82
N GLU A 126 12.62 -6.98 -3.86
CA GLU A 126 11.16 -7.07 -3.91
C GLU A 126 10.49 -5.69 -3.84
N TYR A 127 11.08 -4.76 -3.10
CA TYR A 127 10.59 -3.37 -3.07
C TYR A 127 10.80 -2.65 -4.40
N LYS A 128 11.88 -2.97 -5.13
CA LYS A 128 12.11 -2.39 -6.46
C LYS A 128 11.07 -2.89 -7.44
N ILE A 129 10.73 -4.18 -7.41
CA ILE A 129 9.65 -4.75 -8.22
C ILE A 129 8.32 -4.05 -7.91
N LEU A 130 7.96 -3.96 -6.62
CA LEU A 130 6.75 -3.27 -6.17
C LEU A 130 6.70 -1.83 -6.68
N SER A 131 7.82 -1.11 -6.56
CA SER A 131 7.90 0.29 -6.97
C SER A 131 7.79 0.45 -8.49
N LYS A 132 8.34 -0.48 -9.28
CA LYS A 132 8.19 -0.51 -10.74
C LYS A 132 6.74 -0.74 -11.14
N LEU A 133 6.05 -1.68 -10.50
CA LEU A 133 4.61 -1.91 -10.73
C LEU A 133 3.78 -0.66 -10.43
N LYS A 134 4.04 0.02 -9.30
CA LYS A 134 3.37 1.28 -8.95
C LYS A 134 3.65 2.41 -9.95
N VAL A 135 4.87 2.51 -10.48
CA VAL A 135 5.19 3.46 -11.55
C VAL A 135 4.41 3.13 -12.84
N LYS A 136 4.26 1.85 -13.20
CA LYS A 136 3.44 1.42 -14.34
C LYS A 136 1.95 1.76 -14.17
N LEU A 137 1.45 1.71 -12.93
CA LEU A 137 0.11 2.20 -12.55
C LEU A 137 -0.03 3.73 -12.60
N GLY A 138 1.04 4.46 -12.90
CA GLY A 138 1.04 5.93 -13.00
C GLY A 138 1.40 6.66 -11.70
N ASP A 139 1.74 5.95 -10.62
CA ASP A 139 2.23 6.58 -9.39
C ASP A 139 3.69 7.04 -9.54
N LYS A 140 3.83 8.33 -9.87
CA LYS A 140 5.13 9.01 -10.03
C LYS A 140 5.63 9.68 -8.77
N LYS A 141 4.92 9.55 -7.64
CA LYS A 141 5.35 10.17 -6.37
C LYS A 141 6.55 9.41 -5.81
N VAL A 142 7.28 10.05 -4.90
CA VAL A 142 8.30 9.38 -4.09
C VAL A 142 7.61 8.41 -3.16
N LYS A 143 8.00 7.14 -3.23
CA LYS A 143 7.49 6.09 -2.33
C LYS A 143 8.41 5.96 -1.14
N VAL A 144 7.83 5.63 0.01
CA VAL A 144 8.60 5.28 1.20
C VAL A 144 8.06 3.98 1.74
N TYR A 145 8.97 3.06 2.00
CA TYR A 145 8.68 1.78 2.61
C TYR A 145 9.40 1.69 3.95
N VAL A 146 8.71 1.16 4.97
CA VAL A 146 9.27 0.92 6.29
C VAL A 146 8.91 -0.49 6.71
N ASN A 147 9.91 -1.35 6.97
CA ASN A 147 9.72 -2.72 7.46
C ASN A 147 8.62 -3.49 6.70
N GLY A 148 8.72 -3.56 5.37
CA GLY A 148 7.77 -4.29 4.53
C GLY A 148 6.45 -3.56 4.24
N LYS A 149 6.24 -2.36 4.79
CA LYS A 149 4.98 -1.61 4.64
C LYS A 149 5.18 -0.37 3.78
N THR A 150 4.22 -0.08 2.90
CA THR A 150 4.16 1.21 2.19
C THR A 150 3.60 2.28 3.13
N LEU A 151 4.26 3.44 3.21
CA LEU A 151 3.74 4.58 3.95
C LEU A 151 3.18 5.65 3.02
N GLY A 152 1.93 6.02 3.26
CA GLY A 152 1.31 7.22 2.70
C GLY A 152 1.60 8.43 3.59
N PHE A 153 1.78 9.60 2.99
CA PHE A 153 1.97 10.85 3.72
C PHE A 153 1.02 11.92 3.22
N GLU A 154 0.49 12.72 4.15
CA GLU A 154 -0.18 13.98 3.83
C GLU A 154 0.77 14.96 3.12
N VAL A 155 2.06 14.93 3.50
CA VAL A 155 3.10 15.74 2.88
C VAL A 155 4.12 14.81 2.25
N SER A 156 4.17 14.79 0.92
CA SER A 156 5.12 13.96 0.20
C SER A 156 6.57 14.36 0.49
N PRO A 157 7.51 13.40 0.50
CA PRO A 157 8.93 13.69 0.51
C PRO A 157 9.32 14.69 -0.59
N VAL A 158 10.34 15.50 -0.32
CA VAL A 158 10.84 16.51 -1.26
C VAL A 158 12.34 16.35 -1.49
N VAL A 159 12.80 16.58 -2.70
CA VAL A 159 14.23 16.65 -2.99
C VAL A 159 14.67 18.10 -2.91
N GLU A 160 15.63 18.40 -2.04
CA GLU A 160 16.21 19.72 -1.87
C GLU A 160 17.73 19.61 -1.76
N SER A 161 18.46 20.43 -2.54
CA SER A 161 19.93 20.45 -2.52
C SER A 161 20.57 19.06 -2.66
N GLY A 162 19.97 18.19 -3.48
CA GLY A 162 20.42 16.80 -3.66
C GLY A 162 20.22 15.92 -2.43
N ARG A 163 19.27 16.24 -1.54
CA ARG A 163 18.86 15.44 -0.39
C ARG A 163 17.36 15.22 -0.41
N THR A 164 16.92 14.00 -0.20
CA THR A 164 15.51 13.68 0.03
C THR A 164 15.16 14.01 1.48
N LEU A 165 14.25 14.96 1.67
CA LEU A 165 13.66 15.28 2.96
C LEU A 165 12.33 14.54 3.12
N ILE A 166 12.15 13.91 4.27
CA ILE A 166 11.04 13.01 4.57
C ILE A 166 10.28 13.44 5.83
N PRO A 167 8.97 13.16 5.95
CA PRO A 167 8.20 13.45 7.16
C PRO A 167 8.75 12.70 8.37
N PHE A 168 9.39 13.43 9.28
CA PHE A 168 10.14 12.82 10.39
C PHE A 168 9.21 12.02 11.30
N ARG A 169 8.12 12.65 11.77
CA ARG A 169 7.16 12.03 12.68
C ARG A 169 6.56 10.74 12.12
N ALA A 170 6.01 10.77 10.91
CA ALA A 170 5.30 9.62 10.34
C ALA A 170 6.21 8.38 10.22
N ILE A 171 7.47 8.59 9.82
CA ILE A 171 8.41 7.48 9.70
C ILE A 171 8.90 7.04 11.08
N SER A 172 9.20 7.96 11.99
CA SER A 172 9.55 7.63 13.38
C SER A 172 8.45 6.80 14.07
N GLU A 173 7.18 7.19 13.95
CA GLU A 173 6.04 6.47 14.53
C GLU A 173 5.84 5.10 13.89
N SER A 174 6.04 4.98 12.57
CA SER A 174 6.00 3.66 11.89
C SER A 174 7.12 2.72 12.35
N LEU A 175 8.21 3.28 12.88
CA LEU A 175 9.30 2.58 13.55
C LEU A 175 9.03 2.41 15.06
N ASN A 176 7.79 2.57 15.54
CA ASN A 176 7.42 2.48 16.95
C ASN A 176 8.12 3.49 17.88
N ALA A 177 8.62 4.61 17.33
CA ALA A 177 9.18 5.68 18.15
C ALA A 177 8.07 6.61 18.67
N VAL A 178 8.27 7.17 19.86
CA VAL A 178 7.40 8.21 20.42
C VAL A 178 7.92 9.57 19.97
N VAL A 179 7.04 10.43 19.47
CA VAL A 179 7.41 11.75 18.94
C VAL A 179 6.65 12.84 19.69
N THR A 180 7.38 13.74 20.34
CA THR A 180 6.82 14.93 20.98
C THR A 180 7.31 16.21 20.31
N TYR A 181 6.52 17.27 20.41
CA TYR A 181 6.91 18.60 19.93
C TYR A 181 6.70 19.65 21.03
N ASP A 182 7.76 20.39 21.33
CA ASP A 182 7.72 21.56 22.19
C ASP A 182 7.63 22.82 21.33
N ASN A 183 6.50 23.51 21.43
CA ASN A 183 6.23 24.72 20.67
C ASN A 183 6.98 25.96 21.18
N VAL A 184 7.44 25.96 22.44
CA VAL A 184 8.23 27.05 23.04
C VAL A 184 9.65 26.98 22.53
N SER A 185 10.31 25.83 22.70
CA SER A 185 11.68 25.63 22.23
C SER A 185 11.80 25.29 20.74
N LYS A 186 10.66 25.08 20.05
CA LYS A 186 10.59 24.63 18.65
C LYS A 186 11.36 23.33 18.42
N THR A 187 11.29 22.42 19.40
CA THR A 187 12.06 21.17 19.40
C THR A 187 11.16 19.97 19.17
N VAL A 188 11.52 19.14 18.21
CA VAL A 188 10.99 17.78 18.05
C VAL A 188 11.89 16.85 18.86
N THR A 189 11.27 16.05 19.74
CA THR A 189 11.94 14.98 20.45
C THR A 189 11.40 13.65 19.96
N VAL A 190 12.28 12.73 19.58
CA VAL A 190 11.93 11.36 19.21
C VAL A 190 12.62 10.41 20.18
N THR A 191 11.88 9.48 20.75
CA THR A 191 12.42 8.45 21.64
C THR A 191 12.08 7.06 21.15
N ARG A 192 13.07 6.18 21.13
CA ARG A 192 12.91 4.77 20.71
C ARG A 192 14.05 3.93 21.28
N ASP A 193 13.75 2.78 21.89
CA ASP A 193 14.75 1.81 22.37
C ASP A 193 15.91 2.42 23.19
N GLY A 194 15.60 3.41 24.05
CA GLY A 194 16.61 4.11 24.87
C GLY A 194 17.42 5.17 24.13
N VAL A 195 17.15 5.40 22.84
CA VAL A 195 17.69 6.51 22.04
C VAL A 195 16.76 7.72 22.17
N GLU A 196 17.33 8.88 22.48
CA GLU A 196 16.67 10.19 22.44
C GLU A 196 17.29 11.05 21.33
N VAL A 197 16.45 11.51 20.41
CA VAL A 197 16.83 12.44 19.34
C VAL A 197 16.13 13.78 19.60
N LYS A 198 16.88 14.87 19.64
CA LYS A 198 16.33 16.24 19.74
C LYS A 198 16.72 17.05 18.51
N LEU A 199 15.72 17.57 17.82
CA LEU A 199 15.88 18.40 16.63
C LEU A 199 15.17 19.73 16.85
N THR A 200 15.93 20.83 16.88
CA THR A 200 15.37 22.18 16.87
C THR A 200 15.11 22.61 15.43
N LEU A 201 13.90 23.11 15.15
CA LEU A 201 13.50 23.53 13.80
C LEU A 201 14.40 24.64 13.25
N GLY A 202 14.75 24.55 11.97
CA GLY A 202 15.65 25.49 11.30
C GLY A 202 17.13 25.32 11.65
N SER A 203 17.46 24.52 12.66
CA SER A 203 18.84 24.17 13.00
C SER A 203 19.39 23.12 12.04
N LYS A 204 20.67 23.25 11.69
CA LYS A 204 21.46 22.16 11.09
C LYS A 204 22.06 21.23 12.13
N THR A 205 21.79 21.46 13.40
CA THR A 205 22.32 20.67 14.50
C THR A 205 21.18 20.02 15.26
N ALA A 206 21.28 18.72 15.46
CA ALA A 206 20.44 17.91 16.34
C ALA A 206 21.31 17.24 17.40
N THR A 207 20.69 16.59 18.38
CA THR A 207 21.40 15.71 19.29
C THR A 207 20.82 14.30 19.26
N ILE A 208 21.69 13.30 19.40
CA ILE A 208 21.33 11.89 19.60
C ILE A 208 21.99 11.48 20.92
N ASN A 209 21.20 11.10 21.93
CA ASN A 209 21.66 10.79 23.28
C ASN A 209 22.59 11.87 23.85
N GLY A 210 22.22 13.14 23.65
CA GLY A 210 22.99 14.31 24.09
C GLY A 210 24.23 14.63 23.24
N LYS A 211 24.63 13.77 22.30
CA LYS A 211 25.75 14.03 21.39
C LYS A 211 25.28 14.82 20.17
N SER A 212 25.97 15.90 19.85
CA SER A 212 25.65 16.76 18.71
C SER A 212 25.92 16.06 17.37
N VAL A 213 24.98 16.17 16.44
CA VAL A 213 25.06 15.67 15.06
C VAL A 213 24.64 16.77 14.09
N THR A 214 25.36 16.90 12.99
CA THR A 214 25.11 17.91 11.95
C THR A 214 24.30 17.30 10.81
N LEU A 215 23.21 17.95 10.44
CA LEU A 215 22.39 17.63 9.28
C LEU A 215 22.96 18.31 8.03
N ASP A 216 22.97 17.59 6.91
CA ASP A 216 23.35 18.14 5.61
C ASP A 216 22.47 19.33 5.19
N VAL A 217 21.17 19.22 5.46
CA VAL A 217 20.15 20.24 5.23
C VAL A 217 19.34 20.39 6.51
N ALA A 218 19.12 21.63 6.94
CA ALA A 218 18.35 21.91 8.16
C ALA A 218 16.95 21.31 8.06
N GLY A 219 16.42 20.83 9.19
CA GLY A 219 15.03 20.38 9.26
C GLY A 219 14.08 21.52 8.89
N LYS A 220 13.07 21.23 8.05
CA LYS A 220 12.14 22.23 7.53
C LYS A 220 10.71 21.93 7.89
N VAL A 221 9.90 22.97 8.00
CA VAL A 221 8.46 22.83 8.12
C VAL A 221 7.83 23.03 6.75
N LYS A 222 7.07 22.05 6.28
CA LYS A 222 6.23 22.14 5.08
C LYS A 222 4.84 21.64 5.41
N SER A 223 3.81 22.45 5.14
CA SER A 223 2.40 22.11 5.42
C SER A 223 2.20 21.55 6.84
N ASN A 224 2.78 22.23 7.84
CA ASN A 224 2.74 21.81 9.25
C ASN A 224 3.30 20.41 9.53
N ARG A 225 4.25 19.93 8.71
CA ARG A 225 5.03 18.72 8.95
C ARG A 225 6.52 19.06 8.94
N VAL A 226 7.25 18.43 9.84
CA VAL A 226 8.71 18.54 9.93
C VAL A 226 9.33 17.53 8.99
N LEU A 227 10.10 18.03 8.03
CA LEU A 227 10.85 17.25 7.06
C LEU A 227 12.34 17.26 7.44
N VAL A 228 12.97 16.09 7.42
CA VAL A 228 14.40 15.91 7.75
C VAL A 228 15.11 15.12 6.65
N PRO A 229 16.43 15.28 6.47
CA PRO A 229 17.18 14.45 5.53
C PRO A 229 17.03 12.97 5.86
N LEU A 230 16.75 12.15 4.84
CA LEU A 230 16.59 10.71 4.98
C LEU A 230 17.79 10.02 5.65
N ARG A 231 19.01 10.50 5.38
CA ARG A 231 20.24 10.02 6.04
C ARG A 231 20.26 10.28 7.54
N PHE A 232 19.81 11.46 7.97
CA PHE A 232 19.75 11.79 9.39
C PHE A 232 18.83 10.83 10.14
N LEU A 233 17.67 10.48 9.56
CA LEU A 233 16.77 9.46 10.14
C LEU A 233 17.49 8.12 10.36
N SER A 234 18.25 7.64 9.36
CA SER A 234 19.00 6.38 9.44
C SER A 234 19.97 6.34 10.62
N GLU A 235 20.74 7.41 10.79
CA GLU A 235 21.68 7.55 11.90
C GLU A 235 20.97 7.71 13.24
N ALA A 236 19.88 8.48 13.27
CA ALA A 236 19.13 8.83 14.47
C ALA A 236 18.34 7.64 15.07
N LEU A 237 17.79 6.77 14.22
CA LEU A 237 16.92 5.66 14.64
C LEU A 237 17.52 4.28 14.35
N ASN A 238 18.82 4.23 14.04
CA ASN A 238 19.55 3.00 13.76
C ASN A 238 18.89 2.11 12.69
N THR A 239 18.47 2.69 11.58
CA THR A 239 17.86 1.96 10.46
C THR A 239 18.84 1.82 9.30
N ASN A 240 18.69 0.76 8.51
CA ASN A 240 19.24 0.65 7.18
C ASN A 240 18.35 1.43 6.19
N VAL A 241 18.96 2.17 5.27
CA VAL A 241 18.23 2.99 4.29
C VAL A 241 18.83 2.79 2.92
N THR A 242 17.97 2.38 1.99
CA THR A 242 18.29 2.28 0.57
C THR A 242 17.45 3.27 -0.22
N TRP A 243 18.08 4.00 -1.14
CA TRP A 243 17.39 4.84 -2.10
C TRP A 243 17.46 4.20 -3.49
N ASP A 244 16.32 3.89 -4.08
CA ASP A 244 16.22 3.45 -5.46
C ASP A 244 15.98 4.66 -6.38
N THR A 245 16.96 4.95 -7.23
CA THR A 245 16.90 6.08 -8.16
C THR A 245 15.98 5.82 -9.34
N GLU A 246 15.79 4.56 -9.74
CA GLU A 246 14.96 4.20 -10.89
C GLU A 246 13.49 4.52 -10.63
N THR A 247 12.98 4.18 -9.45
CA THR A 247 11.58 4.38 -9.08
C THR A 247 11.33 5.55 -8.13
N SER A 248 12.40 6.25 -7.71
CA SER A 248 12.40 7.30 -6.69
C SER A 248 11.77 6.82 -5.38
N SER A 249 12.35 5.79 -4.79
CA SER A 249 11.82 5.12 -3.61
C SER A 249 12.84 5.08 -2.48
N ALA A 250 12.39 5.38 -1.26
CA ALA A 250 13.14 5.16 -0.03
C ALA A 250 12.69 3.86 0.64
N ILE A 251 13.62 2.95 0.89
CA ILE A 251 13.39 1.68 1.58
C ILE A 251 14.11 1.77 2.92
N ILE A 252 13.36 1.65 4.00
CA ILE A 252 13.84 1.83 5.37
C ILE A 252 13.59 0.53 6.11
N ILE A 253 14.66 -0.08 6.59
CA ILE A 253 14.60 -1.35 7.32
C ILE A 253 15.24 -1.12 8.68
N ASP A 254 14.53 -1.49 9.73
CA ASP A 254 15.05 -1.47 11.08
C ASP A 254 16.17 -2.52 11.22
N LYS A 255 17.34 -2.11 11.72
CA LYS A 255 18.47 -3.05 11.90
C LYS A 255 18.18 -4.11 12.96
N ASN A 256 17.22 -3.87 13.85
CA ASN A 256 16.79 -4.87 14.82
C ASN A 256 15.94 -5.98 14.18
N THR A 257 15.49 -5.83 12.93
CA THR A 257 14.75 -6.85 12.17
C THR A 257 15.67 -7.80 11.41
N GLU A 258 16.97 -7.52 11.34
CA GLU A 258 18.00 -8.38 10.71
C GLU A 258 18.62 -9.42 11.68
N ALA A 259 18.09 -9.55 12.92
CA ALA A 259 18.66 -10.37 14.00
C ALA A 259 17.78 -11.54 14.43
#